data_AF-A0A3B8YT94-F1
#
_entry.id   AF-A0A3B8YT94-F1
#
_cell.length_a   1.000
_cell.length_b   1.000
_cell.length_c   1.000
_cell.angle_alpha   90.00
_cell.angle_beta   90.00
_cell.angle_gamma   90.00
#
_symmetry.space_group_name_H-M   'P 1'
#
loop_
_entity.id
_entity.type
_entity.pdbx_description
1 polymer ?
#
loop_
_entity_poly.entity_id
_entity_poly.type
_entity_poly.pdbx_seq_one_letter_code
_entity_poly.pdbx_strand_id
1 'polypeptide(L)' 'WNRYARPHSTPEFNPSDEFLSLDYKRLQEMDEDTYRRIFRRSAVKRAKFAGLKRNLDAWKSSQQTEG' A
#
# COMPACT_ATOMS: atom_id res chain seq x y z
N TRP A 1 -3.85 17.10 -15.04
CA TRP A 1 -3.68 17.92 -13.82
C TRP A 1 -2.31 17.76 -13.15
N ASN A 2 -1.52 16.72 -13.48
CA ASN A 2 -0.19 16.50 -12.88
C ASN A 2 0.99 17.02 -13.73
N ARG A 3 0.71 17.79 -14.79
CA ARG A 3 1.69 18.13 -15.85
C ARG A 3 2.85 19.00 -15.37
N TYR A 4 2.64 19.79 -14.30
CA TYR A 4 3.63 20.73 -13.75
C TYR A 4 3.89 20.53 -12.25
N ALA A 5 3.44 19.42 -11.67
CA ALA A 5 3.68 19.14 -10.26
C ALA A 5 5.18 18.93 -10.03
N ARG A 6 5.77 19.69 -9.10
CA ARG A 6 7.17 19.49 -8.69
C ARG A 6 7.23 18.48 -7.54
N PRO A 7 8.19 17.55 -7.54
CA PRO A 7 8.43 16.67 -6.40
C PRO A 7 8.71 17.49 -5.13
N HIS A 8 8.23 17.01 -3.98
CA HIS A 8 8.65 17.56 -2.70
C HIS A 8 10.05 17.06 -2.34
N SER A 9 10.79 17.81 -1.53
CA SER A 9 12.10 17.40 -1.00
C SER A 9 12.10 17.29 0.53
N THR A 10 10.92 17.32 1.15
CA THR A 10 10.71 17.17 2.59
C THR A 10 11.02 15.73 3.03
N PRO A 11 12.11 15.48 3.77
CA PRO A 11 12.54 14.12 4.13
C PRO A 11 11.53 13.36 5.00
N GLU A 12 10.73 14.08 5.79
CA GLU A 12 9.70 13.51 6.67
C GLU A 12 8.54 12.86 5.91
N PHE A 13 8.43 13.16 4.61
CA PHE A 13 7.45 12.53 3.71
C PHE A 13 8.02 11.31 2.99
N ASN A 14 9.29 10.94 3.23
CA ASN A 14 9.84 9.72 2.67
C ASN A 14 9.17 8.50 3.33
N PRO A 15 8.69 7.54 2.53
CA PRO A 15 8.19 6.28 3.06
C PRO A 15 9.33 5.49 3.71
N SER A 16 8.98 4.59 4.63
CA SER A 16 9.95 3.66 5.19
C SER A 16 10.41 2.63 4.15
N ASP A 17 11.63 2.12 4.28
CA ASP A 17 12.15 1.06 3.40
C ASP A 17 11.26 -0.19 3.43
N GLU A 18 10.70 -0.51 4.61
CA GLU A 18 9.78 -1.63 4.77
C GLU A 18 8.52 -1.45 3.91
N PHE A 19 7.97 -0.23 3.86
CA PHE A 19 6.84 0.11 2.99
C PHE A 19 7.22 -0.03 1.51
N LEU A 20 8.42 0.43 1.12
CA LEU A 20 8.91 0.34 -0.26
C LEU A 20 9.22 -1.10 -0.70
N SER A 21 9.53 -1.98 0.25
CA SER A 21 9.86 -3.39 -0.01
C SER A 21 8.64 -4.32 -0.06
N LEU A 22 7.42 -3.77 -0.02
CA LEU A 22 6.20 -4.58 -0.07
C LEU A 22 5.99 -5.14 -1.48
N ASP A 23 5.85 -6.47 -1.54
CA ASP A 23 5.43 -7.19 -2.74
C ASP A 23 4.05 -7.84 -2.52
N TYR A 24 3.50 -8.41 -3.59
CA TYR A 24 2.18 -9.05 -3.55
C TYR A 24 2.12 -10.19 -2.52
N LYS A 25 3.18 -11.01 -2.44
CA LYS A 25 3.24 -12.14 -1.50
C LYS A 25 3.19 -11.66 -0.05
N ARG A 26 3.99 -10.66 0.29
CA ARG A 26 3.99 -10.03 1.62
C ARG A 26 2.64 -9.42 1.94
N LEU A 27 1.99 -8.72 1.00
CA LEU A 27 0.64 -8.18 1.20
C LEU A 27 -0.40 -9.28 1.46
N GLN A 28 -0.26 -10.43 0.78
CA GLN A 28 -1.15 -11.56 0.96
C GLN A 28 -0.96 -12.24 2.33
N GLU A 29 0.28 -12.41 2.77
CA GLU A 29 0.65 -13.07 4.04
C GLU A 29 0.61 -12.13 5.25
N MET A 30 0.45 -10.82 5.02
CA MET A 30 0.40 -9.80 6.07
C MET A 30 -0.78 -9.99 7.02
N ASP A 31 -0.49 -9.89 8.32
CA ASP A 31 -1.46 -9.81 9.40
C ASP A 31 -1.76 -8.35 9.81
N GLU A 32 -2.76 -8.17 10.68
CA GLU A 32 -3.20 -6.83 11.07
C GLU A 32 -2.14 -6.07 11.89
N ASP A 33 -1.34 -6.76 12.70
CA ASP A 33 -0.30 -6.13 13.51
C ASP A 33 0.87 -5.64 12.65
N THR A 34 1.30 -6.42 11.67
CA THR A 34 2.28 -5.99 10.67
C THR A 34 1.76 -4.82 9.86
N TYR A 35 0.49 -4.84 9.45
CA TYR A 35 -0.16 -3.69 8.80
C TYR A 35 -0.10 -2.43 9.68
N ARG A 36 -0.46 -2.54 10.96
CA ARG A 36 -0.45 -1.41 11.90
C ARG A 36 0.96 -0.85 12.11
N ARG A 37 1.99 -1.71 12.08
CA ARG A 37 3.40 -1.34 12.23
C ARG A 37 3.93 -0.62 10.98
N ILE A 38 3.76 -1.21 9.80
CA ILE A 38 4.28 -0.68 8.53
C ILE A 38 3.58 0.63 8.15
N PHE A 39 2.26 0.69 8.27
CA PHE A 39 1.49 1.88 7.90
C PHE A 39 1.27 2.86 9.07
N ARG A 40 2.07 2.74 10.14
CA ARG A 40 2.00 3.69 11.27
C ARG A 40 2.32 5.09 10.80
N ARG A 41 1.40 6.05 11.01
CA ARG A 41 1.48 7.45 10.53
C ARG A 41 1.46 7.61 9.00
N SER A 42 1.13 6.55 8.25
CA SER A 42 0.93 6.64 6.79
C SER A 42 -0.52 6.96 6.44
N ALA A 43 -0.72 7.65 5.31
CA ALA A 43 -2.04 7.91 4.74
C ALA A 43 -2.83 6.62 4.43
N VAL A 44 -2.12 5.51 4.17
CA VAL A 44 -2.69 4.19 3.85
C VAL A 44 -3.46 3.60 5.04
N LYS A 45 -3.13 3.99 6.29
CA LYS A 45 -3.84 3.53 7.49
C LYS A 45 -5.34 3.84 7.48
N ARG A 46 -5.76 4.87 6.72
CA ARG A 46 -7.18 5.25 6.60
C ARG A 46 -8.04 4.20 5.92
N ALA A 47 -7.46 3.39 5.02
CA ALA A 47 -8.16 2.29 4.35
C ALA A 47 -8.46 1.11 5.29
N LYS A 48 -7.75 1.02 6.42
CA LYS A 48 -7.75 -0.11 7.36
C LYS A 48 -7.30 -1.43 6.72
N PHE A 49 -6.94 -2.41 7.54
CA PHE A 49 -6.47 -3.72 7.09
C PHE A 49 -7.50 -4.43 6.20
N ALA A 50 -8.78 -4.41 6.59
CA ALA A 50 -9.87 -4.98 5.81
C ALA A 50 -10.01 -4.37 4.41
N GLY A 51 -9.83 -3.05 4.27
CA GLY A 51 -9.89 -2.38 2.97
C GLY A 51 -8.73 -2.77 2.06
N LEU A 52 -7.53 -2.93 2.63
CA LEU A 52 -6.37 -3.44 1.90
C LEU A 52 -6.62 -4.85 1.36
N LYS A 53 -7.12 -5.77 2.20
CA LYS A 53 -7.41 -7.16 1.79
C LYS A 53 -8.48 -7.21 0.70
N ARG A 54 -9.57 -6.44 0.85
CA ARG A 54 -10.62 -6.35 -0.18
C ARG A 54 -10.08 -5.87 -1.54
N ASN A 55 -9.21 -4.86 -1.54
CA ASN A 55 -8.60 -4.37 -2.78
C ASN A 55 -7.66 -5.41 -3.40
N LEU A 56 -6.94 -6.17 -2.57
CA LEU A 56 -6.09 -7.26 -3.02
C LEU A 56 -6.92 -8.35 -3.70
N ASP A 57 -8.05 -8.74 -3.12
CA ASP A 57 -8.95 -9.74 -3.69
C ASP A 57 -9.56 -9.27 -5.01
N ALA A 58 -9.98 -8.00 -5.10
CA ALA A 58 -10.47 -7.41 -6.34
C ALA A 58 -9.41 -7.41 -7.46
N TRP A 59 -8.15 -7.12 -7.11
CA TRP A 59 -7.03 -7.20 -8.06
C TRP A 59 -6.79 -8.63 -8.54
N LYS A 60 -6.86 -9.65 -7.67
CA LYS A 60 -6.74 -11.06 -8.09
C LYS A 60 -7.80 -11.45 -9.10
N SER A 61 -9.06 -11.06 -8.85
CA SER A 61 -10.17 -11.34 -9.76
C SER A 61 -10.00 -10.65 -11.11
N SER A 62 -9.41 -9.46 -11.15
CA SER A 62 -9.16 -8.76 -12.42
C SER A 62 -8.07 -9.47 -13.25
N GLN A 63 -7.04 -10.04 -12.63
CA GLN A 63 -6.00 -10.83 -13.34
C GLN A 63 -6.55 -12.14 -13.92
N GLN A 64 -7.62 -12.69 -13.34
CA GLN A 64 -8.27 -13.92 -13.83
C GLN A 64 -9.24 -13.70 -15.00
N THR A 65 -9.64 -12.45 -15.23
CA THR A 65 -10.62 -12.10 -16.28
C THR A 65 -9.94 -11.73 -17.61
N GLU A 66 -8.61 -11.56 -17.62
CA GLU A 66 -7.81 -11.26 -18.81
C GLU A 66 -7.16 -12.51 -19.44
N GLY A 67 -7.63 -13.71 -19.07
CA GLY A 67 -7.13 -15.01 -19.55
C GLY A 67 -8.05 -15.70 -20.55
#